data_AF-A0A956XW68-F1
#
_entry.id   AF-A0A956XW68-F1
#
_cell.length_a   1.000
_cell.length_b   1.000
_cell.length_c   1.000
_cell.angle_alpha   90.00
_cell.angle_beta   90.00
_cell.angle_gamma   90.00
#
_symmetry.space_group_name_H-M   'P 1'
#
loop_
_entity.id
_entity.type
_entity.pdbx_description
1 polymer ?
#
loop_
_entity_poly.entity_id
_entity_poly.type
_entity_poly.pdbx_seq_one_letter_code
_entity_poly.pdbx_strand_id
1 'polypeptide(L)' 'LDAYSQLLRELPAGLSEWAVHPGVADAELLAIEPQGAAFRQADLDCMLSPTLHDIIEQEGIILLNYSALQDIWQNS' A
#
# COMPACT_ATOMS: atom_id res chain seq x y z
N LEU A 1 -9.58 8.52 -10.59
CA LEU A 1 -8.90 8.17 -9.32
C LEU A 1 -8.75 6.67 -9.34
N ASP A 2 -7.54 6.15 -9.14
CA ASP A 2 -7.32 4.70 -8.97
C ASP A 2 -8.00 4.22 -7.66
N ALA A 3 -8.20 2.90 -7.54
CA ALA A 3 -8.92 2.31 -6.41
C ALA A 3 -8.29 2.66 -5.06
N TYR A 4 -6.96 2.72 -4.99
CA TYR A 4 -6.23 3.09 -3.76
C TYR A 4 -6.52 4.53 -3.34
N SER A 5 -6.56 5.47 -4.28
CA SER A 5 -6.90 6.87 -3.99
C SER A 5 -8.29 7.00 -3.34
N GLN A 6 -9.27 6.21 -3.80
CA GLN A 6 -10.60 6.21 -3.18
C GLN A 6 -10.55 5.62 -1.77
N LEU A 7 -9.88 4.48 -1.59
CA LEU A 7 -9.75 3.83 -0.28
C LEU A 7 -9.04 4.72 0.75
N LEU A 8 -8.05 5.52 0.33
CA LEU A 8 -7.34 6.44 1.22
C LEU A 8 -8.24 7.58 1.69
N ARG A 9 -9.04 8.15 0.76
CA ARG A 9 -9.98 9.24 1.07
C ARG A 9 -11.15 8.78 1.95
N GLU A 10 -11.51 7.50 1.85
CA GLU A 10 -12.59 6.89 2.62
C GLU A 10 -12.07 6.16 3.87
N LEU A 11 -10.78 6.27 4.18
CA LEU A 11 -10.16 5.56 5.30
C LEU A 11 -10.78 6.01 6.63
N PRO A 12 -11.30 5.09 7.45
CA PRO A 12 -11.87 5.46 8.75
C PRO A 12 -10.78 5.90 9.72
N ALA A 13 -11.12 6.83 10.62
CA ALA A 13 -10.21 7.24 11.68
C ALA A 13 -9.83 6.04 12.59
N GLY A 14 -8.54 5.89 12.86
CA GLY A 14 -8.01 4.83 13.71
C GLY A 14 -6.77 4.17 13.11
N LEU A 15 -6.55 2.91 13.48
CA LEU A 15 -5.48 2.08 12.94
C LEU A 15 -6.04 1.15 11.86
N SER A 16 -5.46 1.20 10.67
CA SER A 16 -5.76 0.28 9.56
C SER A 16 -4.45 -0.32 9.04
N GLU A 17 -4.52 -1.55 8.55
CA GLU A 17 -3.41 -2.22 7.90
C GLU A 17 -3.88 -2.75 6.54
N TRP A 18 -3.13 -2.44 5.48
CA TRP A 18 -3.39 -2.94 4.12
C TRP A 18 -2.27 -3.87 3.68
N ALA A 19 -2.62 -5.09 3.31
CA ALA A 19 -1.71 -6.02 2.67
C ALA A 19 -1.69 -5.75 1.16
N VAL A 20 -0.55 -5.29 0.66
CA VAL A 20 -0.30 -5.05 -0.78
C VAL A 20 0.78 -6.00 -1.28
N HIS A 21 0.81 -6.26 -2.59
CA HIS A 21 1.80 -7.17 -3.17
C HIS A 21 2.47 -6.57 -4.41
N PRO A 22 3.29 -5.52 -4.24
CA PRO A 22 4.04 -4.92 -5.33
C PRO A 22 4.95 -5.92 -6.03
N GLY A 23 4.93 -5.95 -7.36
CA GLY A 23 5.82 -6.78 -8.16
C GLY A 23 5.92 -6.27 -9.59
N VAL A 24 7.06 -6.53 -10.24
CA VAL A 24 7.25 -6.16 -11.66
C VAL A 24 6.60 -7.24 -12.52
N ALA A 25 5.71 -6.87 -13.43
CA ALA A 25 5.07 -7.79 -14.38
C ALA A 25 6.02 -8.20 -15.51
N ASP A 26 7.17 -8.76 -15.15
CA ASP A 26 8.14 -9.30 -16.09
C ASP A 26 7.81 -10.75 -16.49
N ALA A 27 8.65 -11.33 -17.35
CA ALA A 27 8.46 -12.68 -17.84
C ALA A 27 8.55 -13.74 -16.73
N GLU A 28 9.33 -13.49 -15.67
CA GLU A 28 9.46 -14.41 -14.55
C GLU A 28 8.18 -14.45 -13.73
N LEU A 29 7.67 -13.28 -13.34
CA LEU A 29 6.42 -13.18 -12.60
C LEU A 29 5.22 -13.68 -13.43
N LEU A 30 5.19 -13.38 -14.73
CA LEU A 30 4.14 -13.87 -15.63
C LEU A 30 4.14 -15.41 -15.74
N ALA A 31 5.31 -16.05 -15.68
CA ALA A 31 5.41 -17.51 -15.72
C ALA A 31 4.87 -18.17 -14.43
N ILE A 32 5.01 -17.50 -13.28
CA ILE A 32 4.57 -18.01 -11.97
C ILE A 32 3.10 -17.67 -11.72
N GLU A 33 2.69 -16.44 -12.03
CA GLU A 33 1.35 -15.90 -11.72
C GLU A 33 0.71 -15.20 -12.95
N PRO A 34 0.34 -15.95 -14.01
CA PRO A 34 -0.10 -15.36 -15.28
C PRO A 34 -1.29 -14.39 -15.17
N GLN A 35 -2.19 -14.66 -14.22
CA GLN A 35 -3.39 -13.85 -13.99
C GLN A 35 -3.15 -12.75 -12.94
N GLY A 36 -2.10 -12.86 -12.13
CA GLY A 36 -1.81 -11.97 -11.01
C GLY A 36 -0.78 -10.90 -11.35
N ALA A 37 0.14 -11.15 -12.28
CA ALA A 37 1.25 -10.25 -12.61
C ALA A 37 0.82 -8.80 -12.86
N ALA A 38 -0.29 -8.60 -13.60
CA ALA A 38 -0.83 -7.27 -13.86
C ALA A 38 -1.30 -6.55 -12.57
N PHE A 39 -1.89 -7.28 -11.62
CA PHE A 39 -2.30 -6.72 -10.33
C PHE A 39 -1.09 -6.37 -9.45
N ARG A 40 -0.03 -7.21 -9.46
CA ARG A 40 1.22 -6.92 -8.74
C ARG A 40 1.91 -5.66 -9.28
N GLN A 41 1.90 -5.47 -10.60
CA GLN A 41 2.41 -4.24 -11.21
C GLN A 41 1.57 -3.03 -10.84
N ALA A 42 0.24 -3.16 -10.84
CA ALA A 42 -0.64 -2.08 -10.42
C ALA A 42 -0.41 -1.69 -8.95
N ASP A 43 -0.21 -2.67 -8.05
CA ASP A 43 0.18 -2.41 -6.66
C ASP A 43 1.50 -1.62 -6.60
N LEU A 44 2.52 -2.04 -7.36
CA LEU A 44 3.82 -1.36 -7.42
C LEU A 44 3.69 0.09 -7.93
N ASP A 45 2.97 0.29 -9.02
CA ASP A 45 2.76 1.60 -9.63
C ASP A 45 2.02 2.54 -8.65
N CYS A 46 1.03 2.01 -7.91
CA CYS A 46 0.31 2.78 -6.89
C CYS A 46 1.23 3.16 -5.73
N MET A 47 2.03 2.22 -5.21
CA MET A 47 2.95 2.50 -4.08
C MET A 47 4.05 3.50 -4.42
N LEU A 48 4.38 3.67 -5.71
CA LEU A 48 5.35 4.65 -6.19
C LEU A 48 4.70 5.94 -6.72
N SER A 49 3.37 6.04 -6.69
CA SER A 49 2.63 7.17 -7.27
C SER A 49 2.79 8.44 -6.43
N PRO A 50 3.27 9.55 -7.01
CA PRO A 50 3.27 10.85 -6.34
C PRO A 50 1.87 11.29 -5.91
N THR A 51 0.85 10.94 -6.71
CA THR A 51 -0.55 11.28 -6.40
C THR A 51 -1.03 10.59 -5.12
N LEU A 52 -0.67 9.32 -4.89
CA LEU A 52 -1.03 8.65 -3.63
C LEU A 52 -0.34 9.30 -2.44
N HIS A 53 0.94 9.67 -2.61
CA HIS A 53 1.70 10.37 -1.59
C HIS A 53 1.04 11.71 -1.23
N ASP A 54 0.64 12.51 -2.22
CA ASP A 54 -0.07 13.78 -1.99
C ASP A 54 -1.40 13.57 -1.26
N ILE A 55 -2.14 12.49 -1.57
CA ILE A 55 -3.39 12.16 -0.87
C ILE A 55 -3.11 11.79 0.60
N ILE A 56 -2.09 10.97 0.86
CA ILE A 56 -1.70 10.61 2.23
C ILE A 56 -1.41 11.86 3.06
N GLU A 57 -0.66 12.82 2.49
CA GLU A 57 -0.37 14.09 3.16
C GLU A 57 -1.63 14.96 3.35
N GLN A 58 -2.47 15.09 2.32
CA GLN A 58 -3.69 15.91 2.36
C GLN A 58 -4.72 15.39 3.36
N GLU A 59 -4.87 14.07 3.46
CA GLU A 59 -5.80 13.42 4.40
C GLU A 59 -5.21 13.28 5.81
N GLY A 60 -3.95 13.70 6.03
CA GLY A 60 -3.27 13.61 7.32
C GLY A 60 -3.03 12.17 7.79
N ILE A 61 -2.88 11.24 6.85
CA ILE A 61 -2.65 9.82 7.13
C ILE A 61 -1.20 9.64 7.56
N ILE A 62 -1.00 8.99 8.72
CA ILE A 62 0.33 8.66 9.23
C ILE A 62 0.68 7.23 8.79
N LEU A 63 1.68 7.09 7.92
CA LEU A 63 2.24 5.78 7.59
C LEU A 63 3.13 5.29 8.73
N LEU A 64 2.86 4.08 9.19
CA LEU A 64 3.58 3.45 10.29
C LEU A 64 4.25 2.16 9.83
N ASN A 65 5.40 1.87 10.40
CA ASN A 65 6.03 0.56 10.32
C ASN A 65 5.86 -0.19 11.65
N TYR A 66 6.12 -1.50 11.62
CA TYR A 66 5.96 -2.35 12.79
C TYR A 66 6.89 -2.00 13.95
N SER A 67 8.06 -1.40 13.71
CA SER A 67 8.97 -1.06 14.81
C SER A 67 8.37 -0.05 15.79
N ALA A 68 7.60 0.93 15.27
CA ALA A 68 6.92 1.91 16.14
C ALA A 68 5.87 1.26 17.06
N LEU A 69 5.24 0.17 16.61
CA LEU A 69 4.27 -0.60 17.41
C LEU A 69 4.97 -1.56 18.38
N GLN A 70 6.06 -2.19 17.93
CA GLN A 70 6.84 -3.13 18.73
C GLN A 70 7.40 -2.48 20.00
N ASP A 71 7.89 -1.25 19.92
CA ASP A 71 8.40 -0.52 21.09
C ASP A 71 7.33 -0.32 22.17
N ILE A 72 6.08 -0.10 21.76
CA ILE A 72 4.94 0.01 22.70
C ILE A 72 4.66 -1.37 23.30
N TRP A 73 4.53 -2.42 22.48
CA TRP A 73 4.20 -3.76 22.93
C TRP A 73 5.21 -4.34 23.92
N GLN A 74 6.51 -4.09 23.71
CA GLN A 74 7.56 -4.59 24.60
C GLN A 74 7.60 -3.88 25.95
N ASN A 75 7.08 -2.65 26.01
CA ASN A 75 7.06 -1.81 27.21
C ASN A 75 5.65 -1.69 27.84
N SER A 76 4.71 -2.55 27.41
CA SER A 76 3.33 -2.63 27.94
C SER A 76 3.17 -3.68 29.03
#